data_AF-A0AAE3CD25-F1
#
_entry.id   AF-A0AAE3CD25-F1
#
_cell.length_a   1.000
_cell.length_b   1.000
_cell.length_c   1.000
_cell.angle_alpha   90.00
_cell.angle_beta   90.00
_cell.angle_gamma   90.00
#
_symmetry.space_group_name_H-M   'P 1'
#
loop_
_entity.id
_entity.type
_entity.pdbx_description
1 polymer ?
#
loop_
_entity_poly.entity_id
_entity_poly.type
_entity_poly.pdbx_seq_one_letter_code
_entity_poly.pdbx_strand_id
1 'polypeptide(L)'
;NGKMIEAWKNGVRVVDISMIHNANDAAIYRVSTSSSIKQQAVNWALTKVGLPYDYIWLTYIGGKQVNGNSYYCSELVWAAYMAVGGPDIDQNPGWSWTYGYNVAPQELADDGDTYLVAYSS
;
A
#
# COMPACT_ATOMS: atom_id res chain seq x y z
N ASN A 1 14.10 -11.63 -1.17
CA ASN A 1 14.41 -11.44 -2.62
C ASN A 1 14.63 -9.99 -3.04
N GLY A 2 14.65 -8.99 -2.13
CA GLY A 2 15.04 -7.63 -2.48
C GLY A 2 14.13 -6.91 -3.49
N LYS A 3 12.88 -7.37 -3.65
CA LYS A 3 11.91 -6.80 -4.60
C LYS A 3 10.75 -6.14 -3.85
N MET A 4 10.15 -5.14 -4.49
CA MET A 4 8.96 -4.44 -4.06
C MET A 4 7.93 -4.46 -5.18
N ILE A 5 6.66 -4.50 -4.82
CA ILE A 5 5.54 -4.26 -5.74
C ILE A 5 5.01 -2.87 -5.40
N GLU A 6 4.94 -1.99 -6.39
CA GLU A 6 4.44 -0.63 -6.21
C GLU A 6 3.44 -0.26 -7.30
N ALA A 7 2.52 0.64 -6.96
CA ALA A 7 1.82 1.45 -7.93
C ALA A 7 2.53 2.80 -8.04
N TRP A 8 2.99 3.16 -9.24
CA TRP A 8 3.60 4.45 -9.51
C TRP A 8 3.09 5.00 -10.85
N LYS A 9 3.52 6.20 -11.26
CA LYS A 9 3.05 6.90 -12.48
C LYS A 9 2.95 6.06 -13.78
N ASN A 10 3.71 4.95 -13.88
CA ASN A 10 3.70 4.02 -15.00
C ASN A 10 2.91 2.71 -14.73
N GLY A 11 2.03 2.70 -13.74
CA GLY A 11 1.24 1.54 -13.34
C GLY A 11 1.86 0.70 -12.21
N VAL A 12 1.18 -0.41 -11.92
CA VAL A 12 1.60 -1.42 -10.94
C VAL A 12 2.75 -2.24 -11.52
N ARG A 13 3.86 -2.34 -10.78
CA ARG A 13 5.09 -2.98 -11.26
C ARG A 13 5.88 -3.62 -10.13
N VAL A 14 6.71 -4.60 -10.50
CA VAL A 14 7.73 -5.17 -9.62
C VAL A 14 9.05 -4.44 -9.86
N VAL A 15 9.67 -3.96 -8.80
CA VAL A 15 10.93 -3.20 -8.82
C VAL A 15 11.92 -3.77 -7.82
N ASP A 16 13.21 -3.54 -8.04
CA ASP A 16 14.24 -3.84 -7.05
C ASP A 16 14.25 -2.77 -5.95
N ILE A 17 14.34 -3.22 -4.69
CA ILE A 17 14.35 -2.32 -3.52
C ILE A 17 15.56 -1.37 -3.53
N SER A 18 16.60 -1.68 -4.29
CA SER A 18 17.75 -0.76 -4.44
C SER A 18 17.35 0.61 -4.99
N MET A 19 16.19 0.76 -5.63
CA MET A 19 15.71 2.05 -6.10
C MET A 19 15.43 3.05 -4.97
N ILE A 20 15.17 2.58 -3.75
CA ILE A 20 14.93 3.46 -2.59
C ILE A 20 16.22 3.87 -1.86
N HIS A 21 17.39 3.34 -2.25
CA HIS A 21 18.66 3.69 -1.60
C HIS A 21 19.08 5.16 -1.78
N ASN A 22 18.48 5.86 -2.74
CA ASN A 22 18.72 7.28 -2.98
C ASN A 22 17.70 8.19 -2.26
N ALA A 23 16.78 7.62 -1.47
CA ALA A 23 15.89 8.41 -0.65
C ALA A 23 16.65 8.97 0.57
N ASN A 24 16.35 10.21 0.95
CA ASN A 24 16.91 10.82 2.16
C ASN A 24 16.43 10.10 3.42
N ASP A 25 15.20 9.59 3.40
CA ASP A 25 14.60 8.84 4.50
C ASP A 25 13.84 7.64 3.95
N ALA A 26 13.90 6.50 4.64
CA ALA A 26 13.16 5.30 4.30
C ALA A 26 12.78 4.52 5.56
N ALA A 27 11.53 4.04 5.61
CA ALA A 27 11.04 3.19 6.67
C ALA A 27 10.40 1.91 6.10
N ILE A 28 10.57 0.79 6.81
CA ILE A 28 9.93 -0.48 6.49
C ILE A 28 8.97 -0.80 7.62
N TYR A 29 7.68 -0.90 7.29
CA TYR A 29 6.64 -1.35 8.20
C TYR A 29 6.21 -2.77 7.88
N ARG A 30 5.66 -3.47 8.88
CA ARG A 30 5.11 -4.81 8.72
C ARG A 30 3.74 -4.89 9.36
N VAL A 31 2.81 -5.48 8.62
CA VAL A 31 1.46 -5.78 9.12
C VAL A 31 1.50 -6.90 10.17
N SER A 32 0.79 -6.72 11.27
CA SER A 32 0.68 -7.62 12.41
C SER A 32 -0.33 -8.75 12.13
N THR A 33 -0.02 -9.58 11.14
CA THR A 33 -0.84 -10.74 10.76
C THR A 33 0.01 -11.98 10.48
N SER A 34 -0.61 -13.11 10.18
CA SER A 34 0.09 -14.37 9.90
C SER A 34 0.96 -14.28 8.63
N SER A 35 2.02 -15.09 8.57
CA SER A 35 2.87 -15.20 7.37
C SER A 35 2.07 -15.66 6.14
N SER A 36 1.01 -16.47 6.35
CA SER A 36 0.12 -16.90 5.27
C SER A 36 -0.64 -15.73 4.65
N ILE A 37 -1.23 -14.85 5.48
CA ILE A 37 -1.97 -13.66 4.99
C ILE A 37 -1.01 -12.72 4.26
N LYS A 38 0.18 -12.47 4.80
CA LYS A 38 1.22 -11.66 4.14
C LYS A 38 1.57 -12.20 2.76
N GLN A 39 1.79 -13.52 2.65
CA GLN A 39 2.13 -14.14 1.37
C GLN A 39 0.96 -14.11 0.38
N GLN A 40 -0.27 -14.30 0.85
CA GLN A 40 -1.47 -14.17 0.01
C GLN A 40 -1.66 -12.74 -0.50
N ALA A 41 -1.45 -11.73 0.34
CA ALA A 41 -1.50 -10.32 -0.07
C ALA A 41 -0.44 -10.02 -1.14
N VAL A 42 0.79 -10.52 -0.99
CA VAL A 42 1.84 -10.42 -2.02
C VAL A 42 1.40 -11.09 -3.33
N ASN A 43 0.86 -12.32 -3.26
CA ASN A 43 0.40 -13.05 -4.43
C ASN A 43 -0.74 -12.31 -5.14
N TRP A 44 -1.66 -11.72 -4.37
CA TRP A 44 -2.74 -10.91 -4.90
C TRP A 44 -2.19 -9.66 -5.62
N ALA A 45 -1.26 -8.93 -5.00
CA ALA A 45 -0.65 -7.74 -5.60
C ALA A 45 0.09 -8.06 -6.90
N LEU A 46 0.72 -9.23 -7.00
CA LEU A 46 1.35 -9.70 -8.24
C LEU A 46 0.35 -9.85 -9.39
N THR A 47 -0.91 -10.22 -9.12
CA THR A 47 -1.95 -10.31 -10.17
C THR A 47 -2.34 -8.94 -10.74
N LYS A 48 -1.96 -7.85 -10.06
CA LYS A 48 -2.30 -6.47 -10.46
C LYS A 48 -1.19 -5.81 -11.29
N VAL A 49 -0.02 -6.45 -11.41
CA VAL A 49 1.10 -5.95 -12.22
C VAL A 49 0.62 -5.71 -13.66
N GLY A 50 0.90 -4.51 -14.18
CA GLY A 50 0.45 -4.05 -15.48
C GLY A 50 -0.81 -3.18 -15.45
N LEU A 51 -1.56 -3.13 -14.34
CA LEU A 51 -2.67 -2.20 -14.21
C LEU A 51 -2.18 -0.74 -14.12
N PRO A 52 -2.93 0.23 -14.68
CA PRO A 52 -2.56 1.64 -14.64
C PRO A 52 -2.54 2.23 -13.22
N TYR A 53 -1.81 3.34 -13.08
CA TYR A 53 -1.83 4.14 -11.86
C TYR A 53 -3.17 4.84 -11.73
N ASP A 54 -3.74 4.81 -10.53
CA ASP A 54 -4.95 5.56 -10.26
C ASP A 54 -4.62 7.00 -9.88
N TYR A 55 -5.23 7.96 -10.57
CA TYR A 55 -5.14 9.38 -10.25
C TYR A 55 -6.41 9.88 -9.55
N ILE A 56 -7.40 9.02 -9.32
CA ILE A 56 -8.70 9.37 -8.72
C ILE A 56 -8.53 9.94 -7.31
N TRP A 57 -7.47 9.55 -6.59
CA TRP A 57 -7.14 10.08 -5.27
C TRP A 57 -6.90 11.60 -5.25
N LEU A 58 -6.58 12.22 -6.40
CA LEU A 58 -6.43 13.68 -6.55
C LEU A 58 -7.76 14.41 -6.73
N THR A 59 -8.79 13.73 -7.21
CA THR A 59 -10.01 14.37 -7.72
C THR A 59 -11.29 13.86 -7.08
N TYR A 60 -11.24 12.76 -6.33
CA TYR A 60 -12.42 12.11 -5.77
C TYR A 60 -12.17 11.62 -4.34
N ILE A 61 -13.16 11.87 -3.51
CA ILE A 61 -13.24 11.48 -2.10
C ILE A 61 -13.81 10.06 -2.02
N GLY A 62 -13.11 9.13 -1.39
CA GLY A 62 -13.58 7.75 -1.22
C GLY A 62 -13.48 6.90 -2.49
N GLY A 63 -12.52 7.19 -3.36
CA GLY A 63 -12.28 6.45 -4.61
C GLY A 63 -11.57 5.11 -4.44
N LYS A 64 -11.30 4.68 -3.20
CA LYS A 64 -10.58 3.43 -2.91
C LYS A 64 -11.43 2.21 -3.26
N GLN A 65 -10.80 1.20 -3.82
CA GLN A 65 -11.45 -0.03 -4.27
C GLN A 65 -10.55 -1.24 -4.04
N VAL A 66 -11.12 -2.31 -3.50
CA VAL A 66 -10.38 -3.58 -3.35
C VAL A 66 -10.18 -4.24 -4.73
N ASN A 67 -11.22 -4.23 -5.58
CA ASN A 67 -11.20 -4.86 -6.90
C ASN A 67 -11.33 -3.82 -8.02
N GLY A 68 -10.34 -2.93 -8.10
CA GLY A 68 -10.20 -1.92 -9.14
C GLY A 68 -9.42 -2.37 -10.38
N ASN A 69 -9.59 -1.58 -11.45
CA ASN A 69 -8.80 -1.66 -12.69
C ASN A 69 -7.60 -0.70 -12.70
N SER A 70 -7.38 0.05 -11.62
CA SER A 70 -6.29 0.98 -11.37
C SER A 70 -6.04 1.03 -9.86
N TYR A 71 -4.80 1.32 -9.45
CA TYR A 71 -4.47 1.54 -8.04
C TYR A 71 -3.48 2.69 -7.87
N TYR A 72 -3.62 3.47 -6.80
CA TYR A 72 -2.56 4.36 -6.32
C TYR A 72 -1.67 3.69 -5.27
N CYS A 73 -0.60 4.38 -4.87
CA CYS A 73 0.50 3.78 -4.09
C CYS A 73 0.05 3.04 -2.82
N SER A 74 -0.65 3.73 -1.91
CA SER A 74 -1.14 3.18 -0.64
C SER A 74 -2.39 2.30 -0.81
N GLU A 75 -3.26 2.61 -1.77
CA GLU A 75 -4.44 1.79 -2.06
C GLU A 75 -4.08 0.37 -2.44
N LEU A 76 -3.07 0.17 -3.29
CA LEU A 76 -2.63 -1.16 -3.70
C LEU A 76 -2.29 -2.03 -2.49
N VAL A 77 -1.61 -1.44 -1.49
CA VAL A 77 -1.18 -2.15 -0.29
C VAL A 77 -2.37 -2.50 0.59
N TRP A 78 -3.25 -1.53 0.85
CA TRP A 78 -4.50 -1.76 1.60
C TRP A 78 -5.37 -2.82 0.92
N ALA A 79 -5.64 -2.67 -0.38
CA ALA A 79 -6.46 -3.58 -1.16
C ALA A 79 -5.91 -5.01 -1.15
N ALA A 80 -4.59 -5.18 -1.15
CA ALA A 80 -3.95 -6.50 -1.10
C ALA A 80 -4.26 -7.25 0.20
N TYR A 81 -4.28 -6.57 1.35
CA TYR A 81 -4.66 -7.20 2.61
C TYR A 81 -6.18 -7.43 2.69
N MET A 82 -6.99 -6.46 2.25
CA MET A 82 -8.45 -6.60 2.24
C MET A 82 -8.92 -7.78 1.36
N ALA A 83 -8.31 -7.97 0.19
CA ALA A 83 -8.71 -9.00 -0.76
C ALA A 83 -8.50 -10.44 -0.27
N VAL A 84 -7.64 -10.64 0.73
CA VAL A 84 -7.27 -11.97 1.25
C VAL A 84 -7.79 -12.21 2.66
N GLY A 85 -8.68 -11.34 3.16
CA GLY A 85 -9.20 -11.42 4.53
C GLY A 85 -8.16 -11.07 5.60
N GLY A 86 -7.18 -10.23 5.25
CA GLY A 86 -6.24 -9.64 6.18
C GLY A 86 -6.85 -8.48 6.98
N PRO A 87 -6.07 -7.87 7.89
CA PRO A 87 -6.52 -6.70 8.64
C PRO A 87 -6.77 -5.50 7.72
N ASP A 88 -7.74 -4.68 8.10
CA ASP A 88 -8.01 -3.38 7.48
C ASP A 88 -7.00 -2.36 8.02
N ILE A 89 -5.93 -2.14 7.27
CA ILE A 89 -4.83 -1.24 7.63
C ILE A 89 -5.11 0.23 7.24
N ASP A 90 -6.40 0.60 7.22
CA ASP A 90 -6.91 1.93 6.95
C ASP A 90 -7.90 2.32 8.07
N GLN A 91 -7.39 2.39 9.30
CA GLN A 91 -8.19 2.55 10.52
C GLN A 91 -9.05 3.83 10.61
N ASN A 92 -8.85 4.84 9.74
CA ASN A 92 -9.64 6.05 9.69
C ASN A 92 -10.31 6.23 8.31
N PRO A 93 -11.26 5.36 7.92
CA PRO A 93 -11.85 5.37 6.57
C PRO A 93 -12.77 6.57 6.30
N GLY A 94 -12.91 7.49 7.26
CA GLY A 94 -13.66 8.74 7.15
C GLY A 94 -12.74 9.96 6.95
N TRP A 95 -13.28 11.16 7.14
CA TRP A 95 -12.44 12.37 7.10
C TRP A 95 -11.46 12.40 8.27
N SER A 96 -10.17 12.41 7.96
CA SER A 96 -9.10 12.80 8.87
C SER A 96 -8.43 14.07 8.35
N TRP A 97 -8.18 15.04 9.23
CA TRP A 97 -7.36 16.21 8.86
C TRP A 97 -5.94 15.81 8.46
N THR A 98 -5.47 14.65 8.91
CA THR A 98 -4.13 14.12 8.63
C THR A 98 -4.10 13.27 7.36
N TYR A 99 -5.16 12.50 7.08
CA TYR A 99 -5.15 11.46 6.02
C TYR A 99 -6.11 11.76 4.86
N GLY A 100 -6.99 12.74 5.00
CA GLY A 100 -8.03 13.04 4.02
C GLY A 100 -9.16 12.02 4.07
N TYR A 101 -9.66 11.63 2.90
CA TYR A 101 -10.75 10.65 2.72
C TYR A 101 -10.32 9.36 2.00
N ASN A 102 -9.03 9.24 1.69
CA ASN A 102 -8.45 8.16 0.91
C ASN A 102 -7.41 7.45 1.78
N VAL A 103 -6.93 6.28 1.34
CA VAL A 103 -5.90 5.53 2.07
C VAL A 103 -4.60 6.32 2.00
N ALA A 104 -4.18 7.01 3.05
CA ALA A 104 -2.93 7.75 3.03
C ALA A 104 -1.72 6.82 3.29
N PRO A 105 -0.55 7.04 2.68
CA PRO A 105 0.65 6.27 3.03
C PRO A 105 1.01 6.35 4.52
N GLN A 106 0.81 7.52 5.12
CA GLN A 106 1.03 7.73 6.55
C GLN A 106 0.02 6.95 7.40
N GLU A 107 -1.22 6.81 6.94
CA GLU A 107 -2.25 6.04 7.63
C GLU A 107 -1.88 4.56 7.73
N LEU A 108 -1.33 3.98 6.67
CA LEU A 108 -0.81 2.61 6.71
C LEU A 108 0.31 2.42 7.77
N ALA A 109 1.09 3.47 8.05
CA ALA A 109 2.22 3.42 8.99
C ALA A 109 1.77 3.66 10.44
N ASP A 110 0.73 4.47 10.63
CA ASP A 110 0.17 4.80 11.93
C ASP A 110 -0.92 3.82 12.38
N ASP A 111 -1.34 2.91 11.49
CA ASP A 111 -2.33 1.88 11.75
C ASP A 111 -1.86 0.92 12.85
N GLY A 112 -2.75 0.65 13.83
CA GLY A 112 -2.48 -0.23 14.96
C GLY A 112 -2.17 -1.68 14.60
N ASP A 113 -2.51 -2.12 13.37
CA ASP A 113 -2.12 -3.41 12.83
C ASP A 113 -0.80 -3.36 12.06
N THR A 114 0.00 -2.29 12.17
CA THR A 114 1.35 -2.22 11.62
C THR A 114 2.39 -1.86 12.65
N TYR A 115 3.65 -2.24 12.39
CA TYR A 115 4.78 -1.87 13.24
C TYR A 115 6.03 -1.63 12.42
N LEU A 116 6.85 -0.68 12.89
CA LEU A 116 8.14 -0.35 12.30
C LEU A 116 9.12 -1.52 12.45
N VAL A 117 9.78 -1.88 11.36
CA VAL A 117 10.82 -2.92 11.30
C VAL A 117 12.20 -2.31 11.16
N ALA A 118 12.34 -1.28 10.32
CA ALA A 118 13.61 -0.61 10.07
C ALA A 118 13.37 0.83 9.61
N TYR A 119 14.31 1.71 9.92
CA TYR A 119 14.33 3.11 9.50
C TYR A 119 15.76 3.51 9.12
N SER A 120 15.89 4.38 8.11
CA SER A 120 17.13 4.99 7.67
C SER A 120 16.86 6.46 7.31
N SER A 121 17.83 7.33 7.62
CA SER A 121 17.86 8.78 7.36
C SER A 121 19.25 9.23 6.91
#